data_AF-S3NJC7-F1
#
_entry.id   AF-S3NJC7-F1
#
_cell.length_a   1.000
_cell.length_b   1.000
_cell.length_c   1.000
_cell.angle_alpha   90.00
_cell.angle_beta   90.00
_cell.angle_gamma   90.00
#
_symmetry.space_group_name_H-M   'P 1'
#
loop_
_entity.id
_entity.type
_entity.pdbx_description
1 polymer ?
#
loop_
_entity_poly.entity_id
_entity_poly.type
_entity_poly.pdbx_seq_one_letter_code
_entity_poly.pdbx_strand_id
1 'polypeptide(L)'
;MMNGFAIHNAPTDHGGIIPATQMRSSQMGNLFVVAGDGHFCPKCKCWSIVLKSHDRVIFDGKAVAYAGDQLSCGARILLQQSHVVGGGQSANYNNFTASNLQLSNSWKNVTNSLLAEDKKRLNGHYYNIETGSFEGKVTDGIGQIEDLYACNGKDGNDYKDKKKLEMTHSDFQKNAFILAEEAGDSGQECICLGFTASNRAKELSWALFKLLSTTYSSVPKSLKGTLLASARADIKSKNTRKGLLQSLSGYEDPTKGATFWDGTDFLAWGLKSPFQGGVPHAKFREYKKITINKHIYEKYRAATLKIYPKGSVVYTKYNYISSVPSQVFIDPKNWSTGNFIYITNARNASKSIIATVCEGHTVFWKTY
;
A
#
# COMPACT_ATOMS: atom_id res chain seq x y z
N MET A 1 -1.81 -17.93 46.23
CA MET A 1 -1.95 -16.70 45.43
C MET A 1 -1.89 -17.09 43.97
N MET A 2 -2.86 -16.65 43.16
CA MET A 2 -2.96 -16.99 41.74
C MET A 2 -2.22 -15.91 40.96
N ASN A 3 -1.06 -16.24 40.38
CA ASN A 3 -0.32 -15.30 39.54
C ASN A 3 -0.93 -15.33 38.12
N GLY A 4 -1.14 -14.16 37.52
CA GLY A 4 -1.63 -14.07 36.14
C GLY A 4 -0.58 -14.58 35.15
N PHE A 5 -1.02 -15.25 34.09
CA PHE A 5 -0.13 -15.64 32.98
C PHE A 5 0.43 -14.41 32.28
N ALA A 6 1.70 -14.46 31.89
CA ALA A 6 2.29 -13.47 31.01
C ALA A 6 1.85 -13.73 29.57
N ILE A 7 1.38 -12.69 28.88
CA ILE A 7 0.91 -12.76 27.50
C ILE A 7 1.77 -11.87 26.60
N HIS A 8 1.59 -11.97 25.28
CA HIS A 8 2.40 -11.31 24.28
C HIS A 8 2.58 -9.81 24.60
N ASN A 9 3.81 -9.33 24.43
CA ASN A 9 4.24 -8.00 24.83
C ASN A 9 4.12 -7.75 26.34
N ALA A 10 4.49 -8.74 27.16
CA ALA A 10 4.55 -8.59 28.60
C ALA A 10 5.62 -7.55 28.99
N PRO A 11 5.27 -6.49 29.74
CA PRO A 11 6.23 -5.51 30.19
C PRO A 11 7.05 -6.03 31.38
N THR A 12 8.24 -5.47 31.56
CA THR A 12 9.15 -5.76 32.67
C THR A 12 9.41 -4.52 33.53
N ASP A 13 9.79 -4.72 34.79
CA ASP A 13 10.18 -3.64 35.71
C ASP A 13 11.47 -2.90 35.30
N HIS A 14 12.21 -3.43 34.31
CA HIS A 14 13.36 -2.78 33.68
C HIS A 14 12.99 -2.03 32.39
N GLY A 15 11.70 -1.94 32.05
CA GLY A 15 11.17 -1.12 30.95
C GLY A 15 11.19 -1.78 29.57
N GLY A 16 11.59 -3.06 29.48
CA GLY A 16 11.54 -3.82 28.23
C GLY A 16 10.28 -4.66 28.08
N ILE A 17 9.95 -5.04 26.85
CA ILE A 17 8.73 -5.77 26.47
C ILE A 17 9.11 -7.13 25.89
N ILE A 18 8.50 -8.20 26.38
CA ILE A 18 8.78 -9.58 25.95
C ILE A 18 7.79 -10.01 24.88
N PRO A 19 8.22 -10.13 23.60
CA PRO A 19 7.39 -10.72 22.56
C PRO A 19 7.31 -12.24 22.76
N ALA A 20 6.09 -12.79 22.72
CA ALA A 20 5.91 -14.23 22.62
C ALA A 20 6.34 -14.72 21.23
N THR A 21 7.15 -15.78 21.15
CA THR A 21 7.69 -16.30 19.87
C THR A 21 6.87 -17.46 19.27
N GLN A 22 5.91 -18.01 20.01
CA GLN A 22 5.07 -19.13 19.61
C GLN A 22 3.74 -18.67 18.99
N MET A 23 3.25 -19.37 17.96
CA MET A 23 2.07 -18.94 17.17
C MET A 23 0.75 -19.66 17.51
N ARG A 24 0.74 -20.64 18.42
CA ARG A 24 -0.40 -21.58 18.55
C ARG A 24 -1.24 -21.46 19.82
N SER A 25 -0.71 -20.89 20.89
CA SER A 25 -1.36 -20.92 22.21
C SER A 25 -1.68 -19.52 22.69
N SER A 26 -2.97 -19.22 22.91
CA SER A 26 -3.43 -17.89 23.28
C SER A 26 -4.46 -17.89 24.41
N GLN A 27 -4.48 -16.81 25.19
CA GLN A 27 -5.57 -16.42 26.08
C GLN A 27 -6.28 -15.22 25.46
N MET A 28 -7.55 -15.37 25.10
CA MET A 28 -8.36 -14.31 24.47
C MET A 28 -7.71 -13.71 23.21
N GLY A 29 -6.99 -14.52 22.43
CA GLY A 29 -6.29 -14.08 21.21
C GLY A 29 -4.87 -13.56 21.41
N ASN A 30 -4.39 -13.43 22.65
CA ASN A 30 -3.00 -13.05 22.95
C ASN A 30 -2.12 -14.26 23.26
N LEU A 31 -0.98 -14.37 22.59
CA LEU A 31 -0.07 -15.50 22.73
C LEU A 31 0.57 -15.54 24.13
N PHE A 32 0.79 -16.73 24.70
CA PHE A 32 1.49 -16.84 25.99
C PHE A 32 3.00 -16.57 25.84
N VAL A 33 3.60 -15.90 26.83
CA VAL A 33 5.06 -15.83 26.96
C VAL A 33 5.56 -17.11 27.63
N VAL A 34 6.63 -17.70 27.09
CA VAL A 34 7.22 -18.94 27.62
C VAL A 34 8.69 -18.77 28.01
N ALA A 35 9.20 -19.70 28.82
CA ALA A 35 10.61 -19.77 29.16
C ALA A 35 11.49 -19.78 27.89
N GLY A 36 12.51 -18.93 27.89
CA GLY A 36 13.38 -18.70 26.74
C GLY A 36 12.93 -17.60 25.77
N ASP A 37 11.70 -17.10 25.85
CA ASP A 37 11.35 -15.83 25.19
C ASP A 37 12.18 -14.70 25.82
N GLY A 38 12.55 -13.70 25.02
CA GLY A 38 13.50 -12.69 25.46
C GLY A 38 13.30 -11.34 24.81
N HIS A 39 13.91 -10.33 25.42
CA HIS A 39 13.87 -8.96 24.97
C HIS A 39 15.20 -8.26 25.23
N PHE A 40 15.42 -7.13 24.55
CA PHE A 40 16.53 -6.25 24.86
C PHE A 40 16.18 -5.38 26.07
N CYS A 41 16.86 -5.60 27.20
CA CYS A 41 16.62 -4.87 28.44
C CYS A 41 17.24 -3.46 28.35
N PRO A 42 16.45 -2.36 28.38
CA PRO A 42 16.99 -1.01 28.21
C PRO A 42 17.81 -0.55 29.42
N LYS A 43 17.52 -1.06 30.63
CA LYS A 43 18.28 -0.76 31.86
C LYS A 43 19.63 -1.45 31.91
N CYS A 44 19.69 -2.73 31.54
CA CYS A 44 20.92 -3.54 31.59
C CYS A 44 21.71 -3.52 30.28
N LYS A 45 21.13 -3.01 29.19
CA LYS A 45 21.70 -2.95 27.84
C LYS A 45 22.15 -4.33 27.30
N CYS A 46 21.42 -5.38 27.63
CA CYS A 46 21.71 -6.75 27.20
C CYS A 46 20.44 -7.49 26.77
N TRP A 47 20.62 -8.55 25.97
CA TRP A 47 19.54 -9.49 25.69
C TRP A 47 19.23 -10.32 26.93
N SER A 48 17.97 -10.31 27.35
CA SER A 48 17.49 -10.97 28.56
C SER A 48 16.38 -11.95 28.23
N ILE A 49 16.45 -13.15 28.79
CA ILE A 49 15.49 -14.24 28.54
C ILE A 49 14.72 -14.58 29.80
N VAL A 50 13.48 -15.04 29.63
CA VAL A 50 12.63 -15.50 30.73
C VAL A 50 13.18 -16.79 31.33
N LEU A 51 13.41 -16.79 32.63
CA LEU A 51 13.81 -17.96 33.39
C LEU A 51 12.55 -18.69 33.87
N LYS A 52 12.52 -20.01 33.75
CA LYS A 52 11.37 -20.82 34.20
C LYS A 52 11.22 -20.73 35.72
N SER A 53 10.00 -20.49 36.19
CA SER A 53 9.65 -20.50 37.62
C SER A 53 8.93 -21.78 38.06
N HIS A 54 8.36 -22.54 37.10
CA HIS A 54 7.62 -23.77 37.35
C HIS A 54 7.58 -24.69 36.12
N ASP A 55 7.15 -25.94 36.31
CA ASP A 55 6.91 -26.91 35.23
C ASP A 55 5.43 -27.39 35.18
N ARG A 56 4.47 -26.58 35.66
CA ARG A 56 3.03 -26.97 35.76
C ARG A 56 2.20 -26.75 34.49
N VAL A 57 2.46 -25.67 33.75
CA VAL A 57 1.78 -25.35 32.49
C VAL A 57 2.83 -25.26 31.40
N ILE A 58 2.77 -26.19 30.45
CA ILE A 58 3.79 -26.39 29.42
C ILE A 58 3.10 -26.34 28.05
N PHE A 59 3.58 -25.45 27.16
CA PHE A 59 3.20 -25.42 25.74
C PHE A 59 4.43 -25.69 24.89
N ASP A 60 4.30 -26.61 23.92
CA ASP A 60 5.38 -26.97 22.98
C ASP A 60 6.74 -27.27 23.68
N GLY A 61 6.68 -27.93 24.84
CA GLY A 61 7.86 -28.30 25.65
C GLY A 61 8.47 -27.16 26.47
N LYS A 62 7.87 -25.96 26.49
CA LYS A 62 8.34 -24.81 27.26
C LYS A 62 7.31 -24.40 28.31
N ALA A 63 7.77 -24.10 29.52
CA ALA A 63 6.91 -23.62 30.60
C ALA A 63 6.38 -22.22 30.31
N VAL A 64 5.09 -21.99 30.55
CA VAL A 64 4.47 -20.66 30.48
C VAL A 64 5.00 -19.80 31.62
N ALA A 65 5.24 -18.51 31.34
CA ALA A 65 5.68 -17.56 32.35
C ALA A 65 4.50 -16.93 33.09
N TYR A 66 4.68 -16.66 34.38
CA TYR A 66 3.76 -15.86 35.19
C TYR A 66 4.26 -14.42 35.34
N ALA A 67 3.32 -13.52 35.63
CA ALA A 67 3.68 -12.24 36.20
C ALA A 67 4.45 -12.45 37.52
N GLY A 68 5.56 -11.74 37.67
CA GLY A 68 6.51 -11.87 38.77
C GLY A 68 7.75 -12.73 38.45
N ASP A 69 7.72 -13.50 37.37
CA ASP A 69 8.85 -14.34 36.96
C ASP A 69 10.07 -13.49 36.59
N GLN A 70 11.25 -14.04 36.87
CA GLN A 70 12.52 -13.34 36.70
C GLN A 70 13.15 -13.64 35.33
N LEU A 71 13.85 -12.66 34.78
CA LEU A 71 14.65 -12.82 33.58
C LEU A 71 16.14 -12.92 33.91
N SER A 72 16.96 -13.37 32.95
CA SER A 72 18.40 -13.54 33.11
C SER A 72 19.15 -12.25 33.50
N CYS A 73 18.63 -11.07 33.15
CA CYS A 73 19.18 -9.78 33.58
C CYS A 73 18.74 -9.33 34.99
N GLY A 74 17.93 -10.13 35.68
CA GLY A 74 17.39 -9.83 37.01
C GLY A 74 16.04 -9.11 37.02
N ALA A 75 15.55 -8.64 35.88
CA ALA A 75 14.23 -8.00 35.73
C ALA A 75 13.07 -8.96 36.06
N ARG A 76 11.90 -8.43 36.38
CA ARG A 76 10.66 -9.19 36.63
C ARG A 76 9.55 -8.82 35.66
N ILE A 77 8.76 -9.81 35.28
CA ILE A 77 7.56 -9.63 34.45
C ILE A 77 6.47 -8.94 35.26
N LEU A 78 5.86 -7.89 34.72
CA LEU A 78 4.76 -7.17 35.36
C LEU A 78 3.40 -7.76 34.98
N LEU A 79 2.42 -7.60 35.87
CA LEU A 79 1.03 -8.01 35.63
C LEU A 79 0.43 -7.19 34.47
N GLN A 80 -0.12 -7.88 33.47
CA GLN A 80 -0.94 -7.26 32.43
C GLN A 80 -2.41 -7.30 32.89
N GLN A 81 -3.06 -6.14 32.99
CA GLN A 81 -4.46 -6.06 33.40
C GLN A 81 -5.37 -6.56 32.27
N SER A 82 -6.24 -7.53 32.55
CA SER A 82 -7.38 -7.83 31.68
C SER A 82 -8.48 -6.82 31.95
N HIS A 83 -8.81 -5.99 30.96
CA HIS A 83 -9.90 -5.03 31.02
C HIS A 83 -11.23 -5.78 31.25
N VAL A 84 -11.83 -5.69 32.44
CA VAL A 84 -13.20 -6.13 32.69
C VAL A 84 -14.10 -4.91 32.60
N VAL A 85 -14.80 -4.75 31.48
CA VAL A 85 -15.93 -3.81 31.40
C VAL A 85 -17.16 -4.58 31.86
N GLY A 86 -17.47 -4.49 33.15
CA GLY A 86 -18.74 -5.02 33.67
C GLY A 86 -19.88 -4.17 33.13
N GLY A 87 -20.80 -4.78 32.37
CA GLY A 87 -22.08 -4.17 32.06
C GLY A 87 -22.82 -3.88 33.37
N GLY A 88 -23.08 -2.61 33.66
CA GLY A 88 -23.80 -2.19 34.85
C GLY A 88 -25.24 -2.69 34.80
N GLN A 89 -25.54 -3.73 35.56
CA GLN A 89 -26.88 -3.93 36.11
C GLN A 89 -27.01 -3.07 37.36
N SER A 90 -28.15 -2.37 37.44
CA SER A 90 -28.53 -1.54 38.57
C SER A 90 -28.61 -2.35 39.85
N ALA A 91 -27.91 -1.89 40.89
CA ALA A 91 -28.19 -2.28 42.26
C ALA A 91 -28.08 -1.03 43.15
N ASN A 92 -29.23 -0.65 43.71
CA ASN A 92 -29.36 0.35 44.76
C ASN A 92 -28.55 -0.04 45.98
N TYR A 93 -27.68 0.84 46.45
CA TYR A 93 -27.31 0.91 47.87
C TYR A 93 -27.19 2.37 48.32
N ASN A 94 -27.95 2.70 49.34
CA ASN A 94 -27.96 3.99 50.01
C ASN A 94 -26.74 4.17 50.92
N ASN A 95 -26.31 5.43 51.00
CA ASN A 95 -25.65 6.10 52.13
C ASN A 95 -24.32 5.56 52.67
N PHE A 96 -23.23 6.20 52.25
CA PHE A 96 -22.18 6.64 53.18
C PHE A 96 -21.78 8.09 52.86
N THR A 97 -21.78 8.91 53.90
CA THR A 97 -21.57 10.36 53.92
C THR A 97 -20.22 10.77 53.33
N ALA A 98 -20.24 11.56 52.25
CA ALA A 98 -19.06 12.25 51.73
C ALA A 98 -18.81 13.52 52.56
N SER A 99 -17.85 13.48 53.47
CA SER A 99 -17.26 14.67 54.04
C SER A 99 -16.47 15.41 52.95
N ASN A 100 -16.81 16.69 52.75
CA ASN A 100 -16.15 17.65 51.87
C ASN A 100 -14.62 17.62 52.03
N LEU A 101 -13.92 17.08 51.04
CA LEU A 101 -12.54 17.41 50.74
C LEU A 101 -12.52 18.03 49.33
N GLN A 102 -12.60 19.36 49.28
CA GLN A 102 -12.34 20.13 48.08
C GLN A 102 -10.87 19.93 47.68
N LEU A 103 -10.64 19.03 46.73
CA LEU A 103 -9.35 18.93 46.06
C LEU A 103 -9.23 20.10 45.09
N SER A 104 -8.24 20.96 45.28
CA SER A 104 -8.00 22.15 44.46
C SER A 104 -7.78 21.78 42.98
N ASN A 105 -8.32 22.61 42.09
CA ASN A 105 -8.21 22.46 40.62
C ASN A 105 -6.76 22.50 40.08
N SER A 106 -5.76 22.73 40.92
CA SER A 106 -4.34 22.71 40.53
C SER A 106 -3.81 21.30 40.28
N TRP A 107 -4.36 20.25 40.92
CA TRP A 107 -3.87 18.87 40.74
C TRP A 107 -4.48 18.17 39.53
N LYS A 108 -5.69 18.56 39.07
CA LYS A 108 -6.30 18.04 37.84
C LYS A 108 -5.52 18.42 36.57
N ASN A 109 -4.83 19.56 36.60
CA ASN A 109 -4.01 20.00 35.47
C ASN A 109 -2.63 19.31 35.42
N VAL A 110 -2.12 18.84 36.56
CA VAL A 110 -0.81 18.16 36.65
C VAL A 110 -0.93 16.66 36.34
N THR A 111 -2.06 16.02 36.64
CA THR A 111 -2.28 14.60 36.30
C THR A 111 -2.58 14.37 34.82
N ASN A 112 -3.17 15.36 34.12
CA ASN A 112 -3.35 15.29 32.66
C ASN A 112 -2.07 15.60 31.88
N SER A 113 -1.07 16.24 32.50
CA SER A 113 0.21 16.57 31.84
C SER A 113 1.29 15.48 32.01
N LEU A 114 1.03 14.43 32.80
CA LEU A 114 2.02 13.37 33.11
C LEU A 114 1.62 11.98 32.58
N LEU A 115 0.44 11.86 31.95
CA LEU A 115 -0.04 10.62 31.30
C LEU A 115 -0.26 10.77 29.78
N ALA A 116 0.06 11.93 29.20
CA ALA A 116 0.34 11.98 27.79
C ALA A 116 1.76 11.44 27.59
N GLU A 117 1.90 10.17 27.19
CA GLU A 117 2.97 9.91 26.23
C GLU A 117 2.72 10.89 25.10
N ASP A 118 3.52 11.96 25.03
CA ASP A 118 3.52 12.88 23.91
C ASP A 118 3.81 12.03 22.67
N LYS A 119 2.75 11.53 22.02
CA LYS A 119 2.80 11.08 20.64
C LYS A 119 3.20 12.32 19.86
N LYS A 120 4.51 12.50 19.71
CA LYS A 120 5.08 13.66 19.03
C LYS A 120 4.42 13.72 17.66
N ARG A 121 3.70 14.81 17.42
CA ARG A 121 3.05 15.05 16.13
C ARG A 121 4.15 15.06 15.08
N LEU A 122 3.98 14.28 14.01
CA LEU A 122 4.96 14.22 12.94
C LEU A 122 4.56 15.22 11.86
N ASN A 123 5.47 16.08 11.44
CA ASN A 123 5.28 16.92 10.27
C ASN A 123 5.08 16.05 9.03
N GLY A 124 4.26 16.52 8.10
CA GLY A 124 4.02 15.85 6.84
C GLY A 124 2.58 15.91 6.36
N HIS A 125 2.35 15.23 5.26
CA HIS A 125 1.07 15.09 4.58
C HIS A 125 0.55 13.66 4.67
N TYR A 126 -0.71 13.51 5.06
CA TYR A 126 -1.32 12.24 5.40
C TYR A 126 -2.41 11.89 4.40
N TYR A 127 -2.30 10.69 3.83
CA TYR A 127 -3.28 10.14 2.90
C TYR A 127 -3.78 8.79 3.36
N ASN A 128 -5.07 8.58 3.19
CA ASN A 128 -5.71 7.30 3.43
C ASN A 128 -5.26 6.27 2.40
N ILE A 129 -4.62 5.19 2.84
CA ILE A 129 -4.06 4.15 1.96
C ILE A 129 -5.15 3.45 1.13
N GLU A 130 -6.34 3.26 1.70
CA GLU A 130 -7.42 2.51 1.07
C GLU A 130 -8.27 3.33 0.12
N THR A 131 -8.35 4.65 0.31
CA THR A 131 -9.21 5.52 -0.50
C THR A 131 -8.43 6.53 -1.35
N GLY A 132 -7.13 6.72 -1.08
CA GLY A 132 -6.33 7.79 -1.69
C GLY A 132 -6.80 9.21 -1.33
N SER A 133 -7.64 9.35 -0.30
CA SER A 133 -8.13 10.64 0.18
C SER A 133 -7.06 11.35 1.00
N PHE A 134 -6.99 12.68 0.89
CA PHE A 134 -6.14 13.49 1.75
C PHE A 134 -6.79 13.66 3.11
N GLU A 135 -6.12 13.23 4.16
CA GLU A 135 -6.63 13.28 5.53
C GLU A 135 -6.23 14.59 6.21
N GLY A 136 -5.03 15.10 5.93
CA GLY A 136 -4.59 16.39 6.44
C GLY A 136 -3.08 16.56 6.40
N LYS A 137 -2.62 17.68 6.99
CA LYS A 137 -1.21 18.01 7.13
C LYS A 137 -0.90 18.42 8.57
N VAL A 138 0.35 18.23 8.96
CA VAL A 138 0.89 18.69 10.24
C VAL A 138 2.17 19.47 9.95
N THR A 139 2.33 20.64 10.57
CA THR A 139 3.44 21.56 10.32
C THR A 139 4.12 22.06 11.60
N ASP A 140 3.54 21.77 12.75
CA ASP A 140 3.94 22.17 14.10
C ASP A 140 4.55 21.00 14.91
N GLY A 141 4.90 19.92 14.22
CA GLY A 141 5.47 18.69 14.77
C GLY A 141 6.97 18.53 14.53
N ILE A 142 7.45 17.29 14.66
CA ILE A 142 8.84 16.89 14.36
C ILE A 142 8.96 16.26 12.97
N GLY A 143 10.13 16.35 12.33
CA GLY A 143 10.34 15.86 10.96
C GLY A 143 10.11 16.93 9.89
N GLN A 144 10.02 16.53 8.63
CA GLN A 144 9.94 17.48 7.50
C GLN A 144 8.48 17.73 7.09
N ILE A 145 8.15 18.98 6.75
CA ILE A 145 6.80 19.35 6.29
C ILE A 145 6.43 18.61 5.00
N GLU A 146 7.42 18.30 4.15
CA GLU A 146 7.25 17.57 2.89
C GLU A 146 7.24 16.04 3.04
N ASP A 147 7.33 15.50 4.27
CA ASP A 147 7.23 14.07 4.47
C ASP A 147 5.84 13.56 4.05
N LEU A 148 5.81 12.43 3.34
CA LEU A 148 4.57 11.76 2.91
C LEU A 148 4.26 10.57 3.82
N TYR A 149 3.02 10.48 4.29
CA TYR A 149 2.53 9.36 5.09
C TYR A 149 1.30 8.72 4.47
N ALA A 150 1.31 7.39 4.43
CA ALA A 150 0.10 6.59 4.32
C ALA A 150 -0.49 6.34 5.72
N CYS A 151 -1.81 6.32 5.84
CA CYS A 151 -2.52 6.03 7.08
C CYS A 151 -3.88 5.35 6.82
N ASN A 152 -4.54 4.91 7.88
CA ASN A 152 -5.88 4.31 7.84
C ASN A 152 -6.98 5.28 8.32
N GLY A 153 -6.76 6.58 8.10
CA GLY A 153 -7.69 7.66 8.46
C GLY A 153 -7.34 8.36 9.77
N LYS A 154 -8.22 9.27 10.19
CA LYS A 154 -8.05 10.07 11.41
C LYS A 154 -8.35 9.28 12.69
N ASP A 155 -7.63 9.65 13.74
CA ASP A 155 -7.84 9.22 15.11
C ASP A 155 -7.82 10.45 16.04
N GLY A 156 -8.97 11.12 16.15
CA GLY A 156 -9.06 12.42 16.82
C GLY A 156 -8.16 13.46 16.15
N ASN A 157 -7.11 13.89 16.87
CA ASN A 157 -6.14 14.89 16.41
C ASN A 157 -4.89 14.27 15.74
N ASP A 158 -4.85 12.94 15.60
CA ASP A 158 -3.76 12.19 14.96
C ASP A 158 -4.29 11.28 13.83
N TYR A 159 -3.44 10.39 13.29
CA TYR A 159 -3.77 9.45 12.22
C TYR A 159 -3.43 8.01 12.59
N LYS A 160 -4.23 7.05 12.11
CA LYS A 160 -4.09 5.60 12.38
C LYS A 160 -3.02 4.98 11.49
N ASP A 161 -2.21 4.07 12.04
CA ASP A 161 -1.28 3.21 11.29
C ASP A 161 -0.37 3.98 10.32
N LYS A 162 0.13 5.14 10.78
CA LYS A 162 1.00 6.03 9.99
C LYS A 162 2.25 5.29 9.53
N LYS A 163 2.46 5.26 8.21
CA LYS A 163 3.68 4.77 7.57
C LYS A 163 4.30 5.88 6.74
N LYS A 164 5.51 6.31 7.11
CA LYS A 164 6.31 7.23 6.29
C LYS A 164 6.67 6.53 4.98
N LEU A 165 6.53 7.24 3.86
CA LEU A 165 6.89 6.77 2.53
C LEU A 165 8.15 7.47 2.03
N GLU A 166 8.97 6.74 1.29
CA GLU A 166 10.22 7.25 0.69
C GLU A 166 9.94 8.09 -0.58
N MET A 167 9.18 9.17 -0.41
CA MET A 167 8.83 10.15 -1.45
C MET A 167 8.40 11.46 -0.77
N THR A 168 8.78 12.61 -1.35
CA THR A 168 8.27 13.91 -0.88
C THR A 168 6.83 14.11 -1.30
N HIS A 169 6.08 14.91 -0.55
CA HIS A 169 4.70 15.24 -0.89
C HIS A 169 4.59 15.93 -2.25
N SER A 170 5.48 16.89 -2.56
CA SER A 170 5.53 17.53 -3.88
C SER A 170 5.71 16.54 -5.03
N ASP A 171 6.65 15.58 -4.93
CA ASP A 171 6.86 14.60 -6.00
C ASP A 171 5.70 13.62 -6.11
N PHE A 172 5.09 13.25 -4.98
CA PHE A 172 3.86 12.46 -4.99
C PHE A 172 2.73 13.16 -5.74
N GLN A 173 2.54 14.46 -5.55
CA GLN A 173 1.54 15.24 -6.27
C GLN A 173 1.81 15.33 -7.78
N LYS A 174 3.08 15.50 -8.19
CA LYS A 174 3.46 15.51 -9.61
C LYS A 174 3.25 14.15 -10.27
N ASN A 175 3.71 13.08 -9.60
CA ASN A 175 3.52 11.70 -10.09
C ASN A 175 2.04 11.37 -10.22
N ALA A 176 1.24 11.73 -9.22
CA ALA A 176 -0.21 11.52 -9.25
C ALA A 176 -0.89 12.33 -10.36
N PHE A 177 -0.45 13.57 -10.60
CA PHE A 177 -0.96 14.38 -11.71
C PHE A 177 -0.71 13.68 -13.05
N ILE A 178 0.56 13.34 -13.34
CA ILE A 178 0.94 12.73 -14.62
C ILE A 178 0.16 11.44 -14.85
N LEU A 179 0.09 10.55 -13.85
CA LEU A 179 -0.62 9.28 -13.99
C LEU A 179 -2.14 9.45 -14.13
N ALA A 180 -2.72 10.48 -13.51
CA ALA A 180 -4.12 10.82 -13.70
C ALA A 180 -4.39 11.34 -15.12
N GLU A 181 -3.44 12.04 -15.75
CA GLU A 181 -3.57 12.47 -17.14
C GLU A 181 -3.39 11.31 -18.13
N GLU A 182 -2.57 10.30 -17.81
CA GLU A 182 -2.41 9.08 -18.63
C GLU A 182 -3.63 8.16 -18.60
N ALA A 183 -4.40 8.14 -17.50
CA ALA A 183 -5.48 7.19 -17.33
C ALA A 183 -6.68 7.50 -18.23
N GLY A 184 -7.19 6.50 -18.95
CA GLY A 184 -8.42 6.61 -19.74
C GLY A 184 -9.70 6.45 -18.92
N ASP A 185 -9.66 5.62 -17.87
CA ASP A 185 -10.74 5.36 -16.93
C ASP A 185 -10.37 5.76 -15.48
N SER A 186 -11.40 6.06 -14.68
CA SER A 186 -11.23 6.49 -13.29
C SER A 186 -11.12 5.35 -12.27
N GLY A 187 -11.37 4.11 -12.67
CA GLY A 187 -11.43 2.93 -11.80
C GLY A 187 -10.07 2.28 -11.56
N GLN A 188 -10.04 0.95 -11.65
CA GLN A 188 -8.87 0.12 -11.35
C GLN A 188 -7.66 0.44 -12.24
N GLU A 189 -7.89 0.98 -13.45
CA GLU A 189 -6.83 1.44 -14.35
C GLU A 189 -5.87 2.42 -13.66
N CYS A 190 -6.41 3.40 -12.93
CA CYS A 190 -5.62 4.39 -12.19
C CYS A 190 -4.70 3.75 -11.15
N ILE A 191 -5.17 2.70 -10.48
CA ILE A 191 -4.39 1.96 -9.48
C ILE A 191 -3.27 1.20 -10.18
N CYS A 192 -3.59 0.47 -11.25
CA CYS A 192 -2.64 -0.30 -12.04
C CYS A 192 -1.54 0.58 -12.66
N LEU A 193 -1.86 1.80 -13.10
CA LEU A 193 -0.86 2.76 -13.60
C LEU A 193 0.17 3.15 -12.54
N GLY A 194 -0.27 3.39 -11.29
CA GLY A 194 0.61 3.66 -10.15
C GLY A 194 1.61 2.53 -9.89
N PHE A 195 1.15 1.29 -9.88
CA PHE A 195 2.04 0.12 -9.73
C PHE A 195 2.96 -0.05 -10.93
N THR A 196 2.43 0.02 -12.16
CA THR A 196 3.21 -0.23 -13.39
C THR A 196 4.35 0.75 -13.56
N ALA A 197 4.10 2.04 -13.36
CA ALA A 197 5.12 3.07 -13.44
C ALA A 197 6.16 2.91 -12.32
N SER A 198 5.72 2.55 -11.10
CA SER A 198 6.61 2.28 -9.98
C SER A 198 7.53 1.08 -10.24
N ASN A 199 6.99 0.00 -10.81
CA ASN A 199 7.76 -1.19 -11.18
C ASN A 199 8.83 -0.85 -12.20
N ARG A 200 8.49 -0.05 -13.22
CA ARG A 200 9.47 0.39 -14.22
C ARG A 200 10.54 1.28 -13.61
N ALA A 201 10.15 2.20 -12.72
CA ALA A 201 11.11 3.06 -12.03
C ALA A 201 12.08 2.24 -11.17
N LYS A 202 11.57 1.22 -10.46
CA LYS A 202 12.37 0.24 -9.71
C LYS A 202 13.31 -0.57 -10.62
N GLU A 203 12.82 -1.08 -11.75
CA GLU A 203 13.65 -1.83 -12.73
C GLU A 203 14.84 -1.00 -13.23
N LEU A 204 14.64 0.31 -13.39
CA LEU A 204 15.67 1.23 -13.88
C LEU A 204 16.51 1.87 -12.77
N SER A 205 16.21 1.59 -11.49
CA SER A 205 16.78 2.29 -10.33
C SER A 205 16.65 3.82 -10.45
N TRP A 206 15.50 4.30 -10.93
CA TRP A 206 15.21 5.72 -11.11
C TRP A 206 14.15 6.21 -10.12
N ALA A 207 14.23 7.49 -9.76
CA ALA A 207 13.10 8.18 -9.13
C ALA A 207 11.89 8.14 -10.09
N LEU A 208 10.69 7.91 -9.55
CA LEU A 208 9.46 7.80 -10.36
C LEU A 208 9.21 9.07 -11.18
N PHE A 209 9.42 10.25 -10.59
CA PHE A 209 9.22 11.52 -11.29
C PHE A 209 10.20 11.69 -12.46
N LYS A 210 11.45 11.24 -12.30
CA LYS A 210 12.44 11.23 -13.38
C LYS A 210 11.95 10.37 -14.55
N LEU A 211 11.44 9.17 -14.28
CA LEU A 211 10.88 8.29 -15.30
C LEU A 211 9.70 8.95 -16.02
N LEU A 212 8.71 9.43 -15.26
CA LEU A 212 7.49 10.06 -15.81
C LEU A 212 7.79 11.36 -16.57
N SER A 213 8.92 12.01 -16.28
CA SER A 213 9.39 13.18 -17.03
C SER A 213 9.91 12.86 -18.43
N THR A 214 10.21 11.59 -18.73
CA THR A 214 10.69 11.14 -20.06
C THR A 214 9.54 10.86 -21.04
N THR A 215 9.85 10.33 -22.21
CA THR A 215 8.87 9.83 -23.20
C THR A 215 8.09 8.60 -22.72
N TYR A 216 8.39 8.05 -21.54
CA TYR A 216 7.59 7.01 -20.91
C TYR A 216 6.14 7.44 -20.64
N SER A 217 5.92 8.75 -20.44
CA SER A 217 4.60 9.37 -20.34
C SER A 217 4.35 10.29 -21.53
N SER A 218 3.16 10.17 -22.10
CA SER A 218 2.63 10.97 -23.21
C SER A 218 2.21 12.39 -22.81
N VAL A 219 2.06 12.66 -21.51
CA VAL A 219 1.74 14.01 -20.98
C VAL A 219 2.74 15.05 -21.53
N PRO A 220 2.27 16.21 -22.03
CA PRO A 220 3.14 17.28 -22.51
C PRO A 220 4.17 17.74 -21.47
N LYS A 221 5.40 18.01 -21.89
CA LYS A 221 6.50 18.46 -21.00
C LYS A 221 6.12 19.68 -20.15
N SER A 222 5.33 20.60 -20.70
CA SER A 222 4.86 21.79 -19.99
C SER A 222 3.94 21.49 -18.81
N LEU A 223 3.26 20.33 -18.80
CA LEU A 223 2.31 19.93 -17.76
C LEU A 223 2.93 19.00 -16.71
N LYS A 224 4.12 18.43 -16.95
CA LYS A 224 4.72 17.45 -16.03
C LYS A 224 5.11 18.04 -14.67
N GLY A 225 5.25 19.36 -14.55
CA GLY A 225 5.49 20.06 -13.28
C GLY A 225 4.23 20.34 -12.46
N THR A 226 3.04 20.10 -13.00
CA THR A 226 1.78 20.42 -12.33
C THR A 226 1.55 19.53 -11.11
N LEU A 227 1.09 20.13 -10.01
CA LEU A 227 0.75 19.41 -8.78
C LEU A 227 -0.72 19.00 -8.81
N LEU A 228 -1.01 17.72 -8.56
CA LEU A 228 -2.36 17.29 -8.27
C LEU A 228 -2.77 17.79 -6.89
N ALA A 229 -3.75 18.71 -6.83
CA ALA A 229 -4.23 19.27 -5.56
C ALA A 229 -4.67 18.17 -4.58
N SER A 230 -4.17 18.23 -3.33
CA SER A 230 -4.46 17.22 -2.32
C SER A 230 -5.96 17.07 -2.02
N ALA A 231 -6.68 18.19 -2.02
CA ALA A 231 -8.12 18.23 -1.75
C ALA A 231 -8.99 17.76 -2.94
N ARG A 232 -8.40 17.49 -4.12
CA ARG A 232 -9.15 17.05 -5.30
C ARG A 232 -9.72 15.64 -5.07
N ALA A 233 -11.04 15.56 -4.92
CA ALA A 233 -11.75 14.40 -4.40
C ALA A 233 -12.45 13.53 -5.46
N ASP A 234 -12.27 13.82 -6.76
CA ASP A 234 -12.80 12.95 -7.82
C ASP A 234 -12.18 11.55 -7.79
N ILE A 235 -12.93 10.58 -8.32
CA ILE A 235 -12.59 9.16 -8.27
C ILE A 235 -11.24 8.88 -8.93
N LYS A 236 -10.97 9.51 -10.07
CA LYS A 236 -9.72 9.36 -10.82
C LYS A 236 -8.52 9.76 -9.96
N SER A 237 -8.55 10.97 -9.43
CA SER A 237 -7.50 11.53 -8.57
C SER A 237 -7.27 10.69 -7.31
N LYS A 238 -8.34 10.20 -6.68
CA LYS A 238 -8.27 9.32 -5.51
C LYS A 238 -7.64 7.97 -5.85
N ASN A 239 -8.08 7.31 -6.91
CA ASN A 239 -7.58 6.00 -7.30
C ASN A 239 -6.13 6.05 -7.78
N THR A 240 -5.71 7.13 -8.47
CA THR A 240 -4.30 7.32 -8.85
C THR A 240 -3.42 7.45 -7.60
N ARG A 241 -3.83 8.26 -6.63
CA ARG A 241 -3.12 8.39 -5.34
C ARG A 241 -3.09 7.06 -4.60
N LYS A 242 -4.21 6.33 -4.54
CA LYS A 242 -4.29 4.98 -3.95
C LYS A 242 -3.24 4.04 -4.54
N GLY A 243 -3.15 3.94 -5.88
CA GLY A 243 -2.17 3.08 -6.55
C GLY A 243 -0.72 3.43 -6.21
N LEU A 244 -0.39 4.72 -6.18
CA LEU A 244 0.94 5.18 -5.76
C LEU A 244 1.23 4.84 -4.29
N LEU A 245 0.30 5.15 -3.39
CA LEU A 245 0.46 4.91 -1.95
C LEU A 245 0.64 3.41 -1.66
N GLN A 246 -0.19 2.55 -2.27
CA GLN A 246 -0.13 1.10 -2.11
C GLN A 246 1.18 0.52 -2.67
N SER A 247 1.62 0.97 -3.86
CA SER A 247 2.90 0.58 -4.45
C SER A 247 4.10 0.96 -3.56
N LEU A 248 4.12 2.18 -3.02
CA LEU A 248 5.16 2.66 -2.10
C LEU A 248 5.12 1.92 -0.75
N SER A 249 3.93 1.49 -0.33
CA SER A 249 3.71 0.77 0.93
C SER A 249 4.00 -0.72 0.83
N GLY A 250 4.25 -1.27 -0.36
CA GLY A 250 4.57 -2.69 -0.57
C GLY A 250 3.35 -3.61 -0.59
N TYR A 251 2.19 -3.10 -1.01
CA TYR A 251 0.99 -3.91 -1.21
C TYR A 251 1.17 -4.87 -2.40
N GLU A 252 0.32 -5.89 -2.47
CA GLU A 252 0.28 -6.81 -3.62
C GLU A 252 0.04 -6.03 -4.91
N ASP A 253 0.85 -6.34 -5.93
CA ASP A 253 0.79 -5.67 -7.21
C ASP A 253 -0.32 -6.26 -8.10
N PRO A 254 -1.43 -5.54 -8.34
CA PRO A 254 -2.54 -6.03 -9.16
C PRO A 254 -2.16 -6.21 -10.64
N THR A 255 -1.03 -5.64 -11.06
CA THR A 255 -0.50 -5.74 -12.43
C THR A 255 0.43 -6.93 -12.64
N LYS A 256 0.74 -7.67 -11.57
CA LYS A 256 1.62 -8.86 -11.59
C LYS A 256 3.01 -8.55 -12.17
N GLY A 257 3.57 -7.38 -11.82
CA GLY A 257 4.88 -6.93 -12.26
C GLY A 257 4.90 -6.33 -13.66
N ALA A 258 3.81 -5.72 -14.11
CA ALA A 258 3.83 -4.98 -15.36
C ALA A 258 4.76 -3.77 -15.25
N THR A 259 5.41 -3.40 -16.36
CA THR A 259 6.31 -2.24 -16.46
C THR A 259 5.96 -1.30 -17.62
N PHE A 260 4.97 -1.65 -18.44
CA PHE A 260 4.42 -0.79 -19.49
C PHE A 260 2.91 -0.98 -19.59
N TRP A 261 2.25 -0.04 -20.27
CA TRP A 261 0.83 -0.13 -20.60
C TRP A 261 0.58 0.39 -22.03
N ASP A 262 -0.55 0.01 -22.63
CA ASP A 262 -1.06 0.62 -23.84
C ASP A 262 -2.59 0.75 -23.78
N GLY A 263 -3.10 1.87 -24.29
CA GLY A 263 -4.53 2.11 -24.49
C GLY A 263 -5.01 1.61 -25.85
N THR A 264 -6.10 2.18 -26.35
CA THR A 264 -6.78 1.78 -27.60
C THR A 264 -5.88 1.67 -28.83
N ASP A 265 -4.86 2.54 -28.93
CA ASP A 265 -3.98 2.60 -30.11
C ASP A 265 -3.27 1.28 -30.40
N PHE A 266 -2.94 0.48 -29.38
CA PHE A 266 -2.35 -0.84 -29.61
C PHE A 266 -3.31 -1.76 -30.37
N LEU A 267 -4.58 -1.83 -29.95
CA LEU A 267 -5.62 -2.64 -30.59
C LEU A 267 -6.02 -2.10 -31.96
N ALA A 268 -6.05 -0.77 -32.09
CA ALA A 268 -6.46 -0.07 -33.30
C ALA A 268 -5.38 -0.08 -34.38
N TRP A 269 -4.10 0.13 -34.05
CA TRP A 269 -3.04 0.25 -35.06
C TRP A 269 -2.51 -1.10 -35.47
N GLY A 270 -2.21 -1.99 -34.51
CA GLY A 270 -1.58 -3.28 -34.79
C GLY A 270 -0.35 -3.13 -35.69
N LEU A 271 -0.43 -3.63 -36.92
CA LEU A 271 0.66 -3.55 -37.91
C LEU A 271 0.66 -2.28 -38.77
N LYS A 272 -0.34 -1.41 -38.65
CA LYS A 272 -0.48 -0.18 -39.45
C LYS A 272 -0.97 0.99 -38.62
N SER A 273 -0.06 1.89 -38.25
CA SER A 273 -0.39 3.14 -37.54
C SER A 273 -0.85 4.26 -38.48
N PRO A 274 -1.42 5.36 -37.95
CA PRO A 274 -1.78 6.56 -38.72
C PRO A 274 -0.57 7.37 -39.23
N PHE A 275 0.66 7.02 -38.84
CA PHE A 275 1.85 7.77 -39.28
C PHE A 275 2.19 7.50 -40.75
N GLN A 276 2.93 8.42 -41.36
CA GLN A 276 3.40 8.28 -42.74
C GLN A 276 4.13 6.94 -42.94
N GLY A 277 3.75 6.21 -43.99
CA GLY A 277 4.29 4.87 -44.26
C GLY A 277 3.62 3.72 -43.49
N GLY A 278 2.65 4.02 -42.61
CA GLY A 278 1.85 2.99 -41.95
C GLY A 278 2.66 2.07 -41.05
N VAL A 279 3.65 2.61 -40.34
CA VAL A 279 4.56 1.79 -39.51
C VAL A 279 3.79 1.01 -38.44
N PRO A 280 4.19 -0.22 -38.07
CA PRO A 280 3.54 -0.98 -37.01
C PRO A 280 3.57 -0.26 -35.66
N HIS A 281 2.62 -0.53 -34.77
CA HIS A 281 2.66 -0.02 -33.39
C HIS A 281 3.98 -0.41 -32.70
N ALA A 282 4.46 0.43 -31.77
CA ALA A 282 5.79 0.30 -31.14
C ALA A 282 6.07 -1.11 -30.61
N LYS A 283 5.09 -1.74 -29.94
CA LYS A 283 5.22 -3.11 -29.44
C LYS A 283 5.57 -4.15 -30.51
N PHE A 284 5.07 -3.99 -31.74
CA PHE A 284 5.39 -4.88 -32.88
C PHE A 284 6.77 -4.61 -33.49
N ARG A 285 7.41 -3.49 -33.14
CA ARG A 285 8.75 -3.10 -33.62
C ARG A 285 9.85 -3.31 -32.59
N GLU A 286 9.51 -3.35 -31.31
CA GLU A 286 10.48 -3.33 -30.20
C GLU A 286 10.67 -4.68 -29.52
N TYR A 287 9.69 -5.59 -29.59
CA TYR A 287 9.71 -6.87 -28.86
C TYR A 287 9.66 -8.05 -29.82
N LYS A 288 10.36 -9.15 -29.52
CA LYS A 288 10.42 -10.35 -30.36
C LYS A 288 9.08 -11.07 -30.46
N LYS A 289 8.34 -11.10 -29.35
CA LYS A 289 7.08 -11.83 -29.21
C LYS A 289 6.12 -11.03 -28.36
N ILE A 290 4.86 -11.00 -28.78
CA ILE A 290 3.74 -10.43 -28.05
C ILE A 290 2.80 -11.58 -27.68
N THR A 291 2.45 -11.68 -26.40
CA THR A 291 1.52 -12.69 -25.89
C THR A 291 0.38 -12.02 -25.12
N ILE A 292 -0.87 -12.36 -25.46
CA ILE A 292 -2.05 -11.92 -24.70
C ILE A 292 -2.93 -13.14 -24.45
N ASN A 293 -3.25 -13.40 -23.18
CA ASN A 293 -4.20 -14.46 -22.85
C ASN A 293 -5.59 -14.15 -23.39
N LYS A 294 -6.34 -15.17 -23.84
CA LYS A 294 -7.70 -15.01 -24.39
C LYS A 294 -8.58 -14.11 -23.53
N HIS A 295 -8.60 -14.38 -22.23
CA HIS A 295 -9.49 -13.69 -21.31
C HIS A 295 -9.11 -12.21 -21.17
N ILE A 296 -7.81 -11.91 -21.10
CA ILE A 296 -7.31 -10.53 -21.07
C ILE A 296 -7.65 -9.82 -22.37
N TYR A 297 -7.44 -10.47 -23.52
CA TYR A 297 -7.76 -9.90 -24.82
C TYR A 297 -9.25 -9.59 -24.95
N GLU A 298 -10.14 -10.53 -24.62
CA GLU A 298 -11.58 -10.30 -24.75
C GLU A 298 -12.06 -9.22 -23.78
N LYS A 299 -11.52 -9.17 -22.55
CA LYS A 299 -11.79 -8.07 -21.61
C LYS A 299 -11.37 -6.72 -22.20
N TYR A 300 -10.16 -6.64 -22.75
CA TYR A 300 -9.61 -5.45 -23.37
C TYR A 300 -10.42 -5.01 -24.59
N ARG A 301 -10.67 -5.92 -25.53
CA ARG A 301 -11.48 -5.68 -26.73
C ARG A 301 -12.89 -5.22 -26.36
N ALA A 302 -13.56 -5.89 -25.44
CA ALA A 302 -14.90 -5.49 -25.00
C ALA A 302 -14.89 -4.10 -24.35
N ALA A 303 -13.89 -3.78 -23.53
CA ALA A 303 -13.77 -2.45 -22.93
C ALA A 303 -13.52 -1.37 -23.99
N THR A 304 -12.65 -1.60 -24.96
CA THR A 304 -12.40 -0.66 -26.06
C THR A 304 -13.65 -0.45 -26.92
N LEU A 305 -14.40 -1.51 -27.23
CA LEU A 305 -15.63 -1.40 -28.02
C LEU A 305 -16.76 -0.65 -27.29
N LYS A 306 -16.74 -0.57 -25.96
CA LYS A 306 -17.67 0.31 -25.22
C LYS A 306 -17.40 1.79 -25.51
N ILE A 307 -16.14 2.16 -25.70
CA ILE A 307 -15.73 3.53 -26.05
C ILE A 307 -15.94 3.78 -27.55
N TYR A 308 -15.66 2.77 -28.39
CA TYR A 308 -15.77 2.84 -29.85
C TYR A 308 -16.78 1.81 -30.39
N PRO A 309 -18.10 2.05 -30.18
CA PRO A 309 -19.14 1.05 -30.52
C PRO A 309 -19.26 0.76 -32.01
N LYS A 310 -18.76 1.65 -32.88
CA LYS A 310 -18.70 1.43 -34.33
C LYS A 310 -17.58 0.48 -34.78
N GLY A 311 -16.73 0.02 -33.84
CA GLY A 311 -15.57 -0.83 -34.17
C GLY A 311 -14.49 -0.09 -34.96
N SER A 312 -14.41 1.24 -34.82
CA SER A 312 -13.41 2.06 -35.51
C SER A 312 -13.02 3.30 -34.70
N VAL A 313 -11.76 3.72 -34.81
CA VAL A 313 -11.23 4.96 -34.23
C VAL A 313 -10.88 5.92 -35.35
N VAL A 314 -11.30 7.17 -35.22
CA VAL A 314 -11.01 8.26 -36.17
C VAL A 314 -9.88 9.11 -35.61
N TYR A 315 -8.79 9.23 -36.36
CA TYR A 315 -7.64 10.05 -36.04
C TYR A 315 -7.61 11.28 -36.95
N THR A 316 -8.39 12.30 -36.58
CA THR A 316 -8.59 13.52 -37.41
C THR A 316 -7.29 14.20 -37.80
N LYS A 317 -6.32 14.27 -36.89
CA LYS A 317 -4.99 14.87 -37.14
C LYS A 317 -4.24 14.22 -38.31
N TYR A 318 -4.50 12.94 -38.56
CA TYR A 318 -3.81 12.14 -39.58
C TYR A 318 -4.71 11.79 -40.77
N ASN A 319 -5.97 12.27 -40.79
CA ASN A 319 -6.99 11.87 -41.75
C ASN A 319 -7.06 10.33 -41.92
N TYR A 320 -7.05 9.60 -40.80
CA TYR A 320 -6.93 8.15 -40.78
C TYR A 320 -8.04 7.52 -39.94
N ILE A 321 -8.59 6.40 -40.42
CA ILE A 321 -9.57 5.59 -39.70
C ILE A 321 -9.01 4.19 -39.56
N SER A 322 -9.01 3.66 -38.33
CA SER A 322 -8.60 2.29 -38.07
C SER A 322 -9.74 1.45 -37.53
N SER A 323 -9.80 0.17 -37.92
CA SER A 323 -10.70 -0.78 -37.29
C SER A 323 -10.21 -1.14 -35.89
N VAL A 324 -11.14 -1.46 -35.00
CA VAL A 324 -10.86 -1.95 -33.66
C VAL A 324 -11.65 -3.23 -33.42
N PRO A 325 -10.98 -4.39 -33.26
CA PRO A 325 -9.54 -4.58 -33.41
C PRO A 325 -9.04 -4.46 -34.86
N SER A 326 -7.74 -4.20 -35.03
CA SER A 326 -7.07 -4.28 -36.34
C SER A 326 -6.89 -5.74 -36.80
N GLN A 327 -6.64 -5.92 -38.11
CA GLN A 327 -6.60 -7.23 -38.76
C GLN A 327 -5.68 -8.26 -38.07
N VAL A 328 -4.54 -7.81 -37.54
CA VAL A 328 -3.57 -8.71 -36.89
C VAL A 328 -4.16 -9.47 -35.71
N PHE A 329 -5.10 -8.85 -34.98
CA PHE A 329 -5.70 -9.45 -33.79
C PHE A 329 -6.91 -10.34 -34.11
N ILE A 330 -7.42 -10.32 -35.34
CA ILE A 330 -8.53 -11.21 -35.77
C ILE A 330 -8.07 -12.32 -36.70
N ASP A 331 -6.82 -12.27 -37.20
CA ASP A 331 -6.24 -13.33 -38.00
C ASP A 331 -6.10 -14.62 -37.15
N PRO A 332 -6.81 -15.71 -37.49
CA PRO A 332 -6.76 -16.96 -36.73
C PRO A 332 -5.35 -17.55 -36.60
N LYS A 333 -4.42 -17.22 -37.52
CA LYS A 333 -3.03 -17.69 -37.46
C LYS A 333 -2.26 -17.15 -36.25
N ASN A 334 -2.68 -15.99 -35.74
CA ASN A 334 -2.08 -15.37 -34.56
C ASN A 334 -2.72 -15.85 -33.26
N TRP A 335 -3.62 -16.83 -33.33
CA TRP A 335 -4.30 -17.42 -32.19
C TRP A 335 -3.93 -18.89 -32.07
N SER A 336 -3.17 -19.22 -31.03
CA SER A 336 -2.77 -20.60 -30.72
C SER A 336 -3.05 -20.88 -29.25
N THR A 337 -3.60 -22.07 -28.96
CA THR A 337 -3.98 -22.51 -27.60
C THR A 337 -4.85 -21.50 -26.85
N GLY A 338 -5.68 -20.76 -27.60
CA GLY A 338 -6.56 -19.70 -27.07
C GLY A 338 -5.86 -18.37 -26.81
N ASN A 339 -4.54 -18.27 -26.89
CA ASN A 339 -3.81 -17.02 -26.68
C ASN A 339 -3.53 -16.32 -28.00
N PHE A 340 -3.54 -14.99 -27.99
CA PHE A 340 -2.93 -14.21 -29.06
C PHE A 340 -1.41 -14.32 -28.92
N ILE A 341 -0.75 -14.84 -29.94
CA ILE A 341 0.70 -14.99 -29.99
C ILE A 341 1.18 -14.45 -31.33
N TYR A 342 2.03 -13.42 -31.27
CA TYR A 342 2.62 -12.83 -32.47
C TYR A 342 4.14 -12.76 -32.36
N ILE A 343 4.84 -13.39 -33.31
CA ILE A 343 6.28 -13.27 -33.47
C ILE A 343 6.55 -12.10 -34.40
N THR A 344 7.31 -11.10 -33.93
CA THR A 344 7.52 -9.87 -34.69
C THR A 344 8.73 -9.97 -35.62
N ASN A 345 8.81 -9.02 -36.54
CA ASN A 345 9.98 -8.82 -37.41
C ASN A 345 11.01 -7.86 -36.79
N ALA A 346 10.98 -7.67 -35.46
CA ALA A 346 11.85 -6.75 -34.75
C ALA A 346 13.30 -7.27 -34.72
N ARG A 347 14.10 -6.86 -35.71
CA ARG A 347 15.46 -7.38 -35.96
C ARG A 347 16.41 -7.31 -34.76
N ASN A 348 16.26 -6.29 -33.92
CA ASN A 348 17.14 -6.03 -32.78
C ASN A 348 16.46 -6.23 -31.43
N ALA A 349 15.24 -6.74 -31.40
CA ALA A 349 14.57 -7.01 -30.13
C ALA A 349 15.33 -8.12 -29.38
N SER A 350 15.56 -7.95 -28.08
CA SER A 350 16.13 -9.00 -27.22
C SER A 350 15.08 -9.63 -26.30
N LYS A 351 14.01 -8.88 -25.97
CA LYS A 351 12.95 -9.24 -25.02
C LYS A 351 11.63 -9.54 -25.69
N SER A 352 10.76 -10.26 -24.98
CA SER A 352 9.35 -10.47 -25.32
C SER A 352 8.44 -9.73 -24.33
N ILE A 353 7.16 -9.58 -24.65
CA ILE A 353 6.15 -9.05 -23.74
C ILE A 353 4.96 -9.98 -23.61
N ILE A 354 4.38 -9.98 -22.41
CA ILE A 354 3.15 -10.67 -22.09
C ILE A 354 2.20 -9.72 -21.37
N ALA A 355 0.93 -9.72 -21.78
CA ALA A 355 -0.11 -9.00 -21.07
C ALA A 355 -0.42 -9.71 -19.75
N THR A 356 -0.40 -8.96 -18.64
CA THR A 356 -0.61 -9.52 -17.30
C THR A 356 -2.02 -9.26 -16.77
N VAL A 357 -2.58 -8.09 -17.11
CA VAL A 357 -3.93 -7.69 -16.76
C VAL A 357 -4.46 -6.66 -17.77
N CYS A 358 -5.77 -6.51 -17.83
CA CYS A 358 -6.42 -5.39 -18.48
C CYS A 358 -7.38 -4.73 -17.48
N GLU A 359 -7.30 -3.42 -17.32
CA GLU A 359 -8.23 -2.63 -16.52
C GLU A 359 -8.59 -1.34 -17.26
N GLY A 360 -9.84 -0.89 -17.11
CA GLY A 360 -10.39 0.13 -18.00
C GLY A 360 -10.34 -0.37 -19.45
N HIS A 361 -9.79 0.44 -20.35
CA HIS A 361 -9.47 0.06 -21.72
C HIS A 361 -7.95 0.09 -21.97
N THR A 362 -7.20 -0.33 -20.96
CA THR A 362 -5.74 -0.35 -20.95
C THR A 362 -5.23 -1.76 -20.67
N VAL A 363 -4.26 -2.20 -21.46
CA VAL A 363 -3.55 -3.47 -21.27
C VAL A 363 -2.19 -3.22 -20.67
N PHE A 364 -1.81 -4.03 -19.67
CA PHE A 364 -0.56 -3.88 -18.92
C PHE A 364 0.41 -5.01 -19.27
N TRP A 365 1.68 -4.66 -19.46
CA TRP A 365 2.69 -5.54 -20.04
C TRP A 365 3.85 -5.80 -19.09
N LYS A 366 4.26 -7.07 -19.01
CA LYS A 366 5.52 -7.49 -18.41
C LYS A 366 6.49 -7.93 -19.50
N THR A 367 7.75 -7.49 -19.40
CA THR A 367 8.82 -7.96 -20.27
C THR A 367 9.45 -9.23 -19.71
N TYR A 368 9.86 -10.16 -20.58
CA TYR A 368 10.58 -11.39 -20.19
C TYR A 368 11.54 -11.87 -21.29
#